data_AF-A0A2N3AP93-F1
#
_entry.id   AF-A0A2N3AP93-F1
#
_cell.length_a   1.000
_cell.length_b   1.000
_cell.length_c   1.000
_cell.angle_alpha   90.00
_cell.angle_beta   90.00
_cell.angle_gamma   90.00
#
_symmetry.space_group_name_H-M   'P 1'
#
loop_
_entity.id
_entity.type
_entity.pdbx_description
1 polymer ?
#
loop_
_entity_poly.entity_id
_entity_poly.type
_entity_poly.pdbx_seq_one_letter_code
_entity_poly.pdbx_strand_id
1 'polypeptide(L)' 'GSSNKEMKKKSYLWGITESHRARANECIECGQCEELCTQHLAIIERLKEIASWEKK' A
#
# COMPACT_ATOMS: atom_id res chain seq x y z
N GLY A 1 21.03 -15.94 -7.72
CA GLY A 1 20.37 -14.94 -6.87
C GLY A 1 20.04 -13.75 -7.72
N SER A 2 18.76 -13.46 -7.93
CA SER A 2 18.34 -12.40 -8.85
C SER A 2 18.89 -11.05 -8.40
N SER A 3 19.65 -10.42 -9.30
CA SER A 3 20.39 -9.20 -9.06
C SER A 3 19.45 -8.06 -8.66
N ASN A 4 19.87 -7.26 -7.68
CA ASN A 4 19.16 -6.10 -7.13
C ASN A 4 18.60 -5.13 -8.19
N LYS A 5 19.20 -5.12 -9.40
CA LYS A 5 18.73 -4.33 -10.56
C LYS A 5 17.35 -4.75 -11.08
N GLU A 6 17.02 -6.04 -11.01
CA GLU A 6 15.76 -6.55 -11.54
C GLU A 6 14.58 -6.18 -10.65
N MET A 7 14.78 -6.14 -9.33
CA MET A 7 13.78 -5.65 -8.37
C MET A 7 13.47 -4.16 -8.59
N LYS A 8 14.49 -3.32 -8.77
CA LYS A 8 14.27 -1.88 -9.05
C LYS A 8 13.47 -1.64 -10.32
N LYS A 9 13.75 -2.39 -11.39
CA LYS A 9 13.02 -2.28 -12.66
C LYS A 9 11.53 -2.64 -12.51
N LYS A 10 11.23 -3.67 -11.72
CA LYS A 10 9.84 -4.05 -11.40
C LYS A 10 9.16 -3.01 -10.50
N SER A 11 9.89 -2.42 -9.56
CA SER A 11 9.43 -1.31 -8.71
C SER A 11 8.90 -0.13 -9.53
N TYR A 12 9.69 0.35 -10.51
CA TYR A 12 9.27 1.44 -11.40
C TYR A 12 8.05 1.08 -12.25
N LEU A 13 7.98 -0.15 -12.76
CA LEU A 13 6.86 -0.62 -13.57
C LEU A 13 5.52 -0.62 -12.79
N TRP A 14 5.58 -0.89 -11.49
CA TRP A 14 4.41 -0.95 -10.60
C TRP A 14 4.16 0.39 -9.87
N GLY A 15 4.90 1.46 -10.21
CA GLY A 15 4.76 2.78 -9.58
C GLY A 15 5.24 2.85 -8.13
N ILE A 16 5.87 1.78 -7.62
CA ILE A 16 6.47 1.73 -6.29
C ILE A 16 7.89 2.28 -6.46
N THR A 17 8.11 3.55 -6.14
CA THR A 17 9.49 4.08 -6.07
C THR A 17 10.06 3.80 -4.68
N GLU A 18 11.39 3.76 -4.55
CA GLU A 18 12.06 3.68 -3.23
C GLU A 18 11.63 4.83 -2.28
N SER A 19 11.08 5.91 -2.85
CA SER A 19 10.53 7.08 -2.14
C SER A 19 9.01 7.07 -1.90
N HIS A 20 8.22 6.24 -2.60
CA HIS A 20 6.77 6.15 -2.41
C HIS A 20 6.42 4.98 -1.49
N ARG A 21 6.69 5.17 -0.19
CA ARG A 21 6.06 4.36 0.86
C ARG A 21 4.82 5.09 1.34
N ALA A 22 3.73 4.96 0.60
CA ALA A 22 2.44 5.41 1.12
C ALA A 22 2.20 4.68 2.45
N ARG A 23 2.04 5.46 3.52
CA ARG A 23 1.84 4.91 4.88
C ARG A 23 0.36 4.67 5.10
N ALA A 24 0.02 3.75 6.00
CA ALA A 24 -1.39 3.47 6.30
C ALA A 24 -2.14 4.72 6.81
N ASN A 25 -1.44 5.61 7.52
CA ASN A 25 -2.00 6.86 8.03
C ASN A 25 -2.19 7.96 6.96
N GLU A 26 -1.78 7.73 5.71
CA GLU A 26 -2.00 8.65 4.58
C GLU A 26 -3.30 8.34 3.82
N CYS A 27 -4.03 7.28 4.22
CA CYS A 27 -5.34 6.98 3.65
C CYS A 27 -6.30 8.17 3.87
N ILE A 28 -6.94 8.63 2.79
CA ILE A 28 -7.94 9.71 2.81
C ILE A 28 -9.38 9.20 2.86
N GLU A 29 -9.57 7.90 3.07
CA GLU A 29 -10.89 7.26 3.19
C GLU A 29 -11.79 7.45 1.95
N CYS A 30 -11.22 7.42 0.74
CA CYS A 30 -11.96 7.67 -0.51
C CYS A 30 -12.91 6.54 -0.94
N GLY A 31 -12.81 5.34 -0.35
CA GLY A 31 -13.70 4.20 -0.65
C GLY A 31 -13.41 3.42 -1.94
N GLN A 32 -12.58 3.95 -2.85
CA GLN A 32 -12.31 3.30 -4.15
C GLN A 32 -11.73 1.87 -4.02
N CYS A 33 -10.90 1.65 -3.01
CA CYS A 33 -10.33 0.33 -2.75
C CYS A 33 -11.39 -0.70 -2.33
N GLU A 34 -12.38 -0.29 -1.54
CA GLU A 34 -13.46 -1.16 -1.06
C GLU A 34 -14.49 -1.42 -2.17
N GLU A 35 -14.80 -0.41 -3.00
CA GLU A 35 -15.68 -0.56 -4.17
C GLU A 35 -15.14 -1.58 -5.18
N LEU A 36 -13.83 -1.54 -5.45
CA LEU A 36 -13.16 -2.47 -6.37
C LEU A 36 -12.91 -3.86 -5.76
N CYS A 37 -13.07 -4.03 -4.44
CA CYS A 37 -12.74 -5.28 -3.76
C CYS A 37 -13.88 -6.30 -3.89
N THR A 38 -13.68 -7.32 -4.73
CA THR A 38 -14.65 -8.42 -4.92
C THR A 38 -14.92 -9.25 -3.67
N GLN A 39 -14.02 -9.21 -2.69
CA GLN A 39 -14.16 -9.90 -1.41
C GLN A 39 -14.81 -9.03 -0.33
N HIS A 40 -15.17 -7.78 -0.65
CA HIS A 40 -15.77 -6.81 0.29
C HIS A 40 -15.00 -6.69 1.60
N LEU A 41 -13.67 -6.60 1.50
CA LEU A 41 -12.81 -6.39 2.66
C LEU A 41 -13.02 -4.97 3.21
N ALA A 42 -13.05 -4.83 4.54
CA ALA A 42 -13.04 -3.54 5.23
C ALA A 42 -11.62 -2.94 5.22
N ILE A 43 -11.17 -2.48 4.06
CA ILE A 43 -9.80 -2.00 3.83
C ILE A 43 -9.53 -0.72 4.61
N ILE A 44 -10.48 0.22 4.67
CA ILE A 44 -10.29 1.50 5.37
C ILE A 44 -10.07 1.26 6.86
N GLU A 45 -10.90 0.41 7.48
CA GLU A 45 -10.77 0.09 8.90
C GLU A 45 -9.45 -0.62 9.22
N ARG A 46 -9.03 -1.55 8.36
CA ARG A 46 -7.72 -2.19 8.50
C ARG A 46 -6.56 -1.20 8.36
N LEU A 47 -6.65 -0.22 7.46
CA LEU A 47 -5.61 0.82 7.34
C LEU A 47 -5.54 1.69 8.60
N LYS A 48 -6.67 2.00 9.24
CA LYS A 48 -6.70 2.70 10.55
C LYS A 48 -6.01 1.87 11.65
N GLU A 49 -6.27 0.57 11.70
CA GLU A 49 -5.62 -0.34 12.65
C GLU A 49 -4.10 -0.39 12.43
N ILE A 50 -3.66 -0.58 11.19
CA ILE A 50 -2.23 -0.60 10.82
C ILE A 50 -1.56 0.74 11.18
N ALA A 51 -2.21 1.86 10.86
CA ALA A 51 -1.72 3.20 11.21
C ALA A 51 -1.56 3.40 12.72
N SER A 52 -2.29 2.66 13.56
CA SER A 52 -2.14 2.69 15.01
C SER A 52 -0.91 1.92 15.51
N TRP A 53 -0.52 0.85 14.81
CA TRP A 53 0.62 0.01 15.18
C TRP A 53 1.95 0.54 14.62
N GLU A 54 1.93 1.19 13.44
CA GLU A 54 3.09 1.85 12.84
C GLU A 54 3.61 3.07 13.62
N LYS A 55 2.83 3.58 14.58
CA LYS A 55 3.20 4.70 15.46
C LYS A 55 3.96 4.24 16.73
N LYS A 56 4.12 2.94 16.93
CA LYS A 56 4.96 2.35 18.00
C LYS A 56 6.35 2.04 17.47
#